data_AF-A0A3D1M5Z7-F1
#
_entry.id   AF-A0A3D1M5Z7-F1
#
_cell.length_a   1.000
_cell.length_b   1.000
_cell.length_c   1.000
_cell.angle_alpha   90.00
_cell.angle_beta   90.00
_cell.angle_gamma   90.00
#
_symmetry.space_group_name_H-M   'P 1'
#
loop_
_entity.id
_entity.type
_entity.pdbx_description
1 polymer ?
#
loop_
_entity_poly.entity_id
_entity_poly.type
_entity_poly.pdbx_seq_one_letter_code
_entity_poly.pdbx_strand_id
1 'polypeptide(L)'
;DLVREQIRIAAGLELSCRQSDISFSGHAIECRINAENPAKGFAPCPGNISFLHFPAGKGVRVESALYNGSRVSPWYDSMIAKVIVHAPGRLEAIRKMRVALEEMTVEGINTNLEFLYLLMFNPDYLSGHVDTGFLEKDAEAIIRWGEESRRKA
;
A
#
# COMPACT_ATOMS: atom_id res chain seq x y z
N ASP A 1 -14.15 -12.46 7.81
CA ASP A 1 -14.15 -10.99 7.91
C ASP A 1 -13.96 -10.64 9.38
N LEU A 2 -12.80 -10.09 9.75
CA LEU A 2 -12.44 -9.89 11.16
C LEU A 2 -13.33 -8.83 11.83
N VAL A 3 -13.66 -7.74 11.13
CA VAL A 3 -14.46 -6.64 11.70
C VAL A 3 -15.88 -7.11 11.97
N ARG A 4 -16.45 -7.90 11.06
CA ARG A 4 -17.77 -8.52 11.26
C ARG A 4 -17.79 -9.46 12.47
N GLU A 5 -16.78 -10.32 12.62
CA GLU A 5 -16.70 -11.23 13.76
C GLU A 5 -16.53 -10.47 15.08
N GLN A 6 -15.78 -9.37 15.11
CA GLN A 6 -15.67 -8.51 16.29
C GLN A 6 -17.04 -7.98 16.74
N ILE A 7 -17.88 -7.49 15.81
CA ILE A 7 -19.23 -7.02 16.12
C ILE A 7 -20.11 -8.16 16.65
N ARG A 8 -20.02 -9.35 16.05
CA ARG A 8 -20.78 -10.54 16.48
C ARG A 8 -20.42 -10.95 17.91
N ILE A 9 -19.12 -11.04 18.21
CA ILE A 9 -18.63 -11.40 19.54
C ILE A 9 -19.07 -10.34 20.57
N ALA A 10 -18.98 -9.06 20.24
CA ALA A 10 -19.44 -7.98 21.10
C ALA A 10 -20.94 -8.04 21.40
N ALA A 11 -21.74 -8.60 20.48
CA ALA A 11 -23.17 -8.87 20.67
C ALA A 11 -23.47 -10.17 21.44
N GLY A 12 -22.44 -10.86 21.96
CA GLY A 12 -22.57 -12.11 22.72
C GLY A 12 -22.73 -13.36 21.86
N LEU A 13 -22.49 -13.29 20.55
CA LEU A 13 -22.51 -14.46 19.68
C LEU A 13 -21.17 -15.20 19.70
N GLU A 14 -21.23 -16.51 19.48
CA GLU A 14 -20.02 -17.33 19.30
C GLU A 14 -19.33 -17.05 17.96
N LEU A 15 -18.05 -17.45 17.89
CA LEU A 15 -17.25 -17.44 16.66
C LEU A 15 -17.95 -18.23 15.56
N SER A 16 -18.00 -17.67 14.35
CA SER A 16 -18.66 -18.32 13.21
C SER A 16 -17.89 -19.49 12.60
N CYS A 17 -16.66 -19.76 13.06
CA CYS A 17 -15.79 -20.80 12.53
C CYS A 17 -15.00 -21.51 13.63
N ARG A 18 -14.56 -22.73 13.33
CA ARG A 18 -13.64 -23.53 14.14
C ARG A 18 -12.22 -23.44 13.57
N GLN A 19 -11.23 -23.82 14.37
CA GLN A 19 -9.84 -23.85 13.92
C GLN A 19 -9.64 -24.74 12.67
N SER A 20 -10.39 -25.83 12.54
CA SER A 20 -10.36 -26.73 11.38
C SER A 20 -10.85 -26.10 10.08
N ASP A 21 -11.62 -25.02 10.16
CA ASP A 21 -12.20 -24.35 9.00
C ASP A 21 -11.22 -23.31 8.40
N ILE A 22 -10.17 -22.98 9.15
CA ILE A 22 -9.17 -21.98 8.74
C ILE A 22 -8.18 -22.62 7.76
N SER A 23 -8.19 -22.13 6.53
CA SER A 23 -7.24 -22.49 5.49
C SER A 23 -6.50 -21.26 4.98
N PHE A 24 -5.22 -21.43 4.65
CA PHE A 24 -4.42 -20.40 4.01
C PHE A 24 -4.38 -20.66 2.51
N SER A 25 -4.78 -19.67 1.71
CA SER A 25 -4.77 -19.78 0.25
C SER A 25 -4.20 -18.52 -0.40
N GLY A 26 -3.30 -18.73 -1.35
CA GLY A 26 -2.65 -17.67 -2.09
C GLY A 26 -1.69 -16.82 -1.25
N HIS A 27 -1.45 -15.61 -1.71
CA HIS A 27 -0.59 -14.62 -1.08
C HIS A 27 -1.24 -13.24 -1.18
N ALA A 28 -1.19 -12.47 -0.10
CA ALA A 28 -1.67 -11.11 -0.05
C ALA A 28 -0.54 -10.14 0.28
N ILE A 29 -0.55 -8.95 -0.33
CA ILE A 29 0.38 -7.87 -0.06
C ILE A 29 -0.44 -6.61 0.20
N GLU A 30 -0.11 -5.89 1.27
CA GLU A 30 -0.66 -4.56 1.58
C GLU A 30 0.44 -3.51 1.42
N CYS A 31 0.10 -2.40 0.77
CA CYS A 31 0.90 -1.19 0.68
C CYS A 31 0.14 -0.04 1.34
N ARG A 32 0.77 0.61 2.33
CA ARG A 32 0.23 1.83 2.95
C ARG A 32 0.67 3.04 2.17
N ILE A 33 -0.29 3.65 1.48
CA ILE A 33 -0.05 4.90 0.78
C ILE A 33 -0.15 6.02 1.80
N ASN A 34 0.96 6.72 1.98
CA ASN A 34 1.09 7.82 2.94
C ASN A 34 1.32 9.12 2.18
N ALA A 35 0.75 10.20 2.70
CA ALA A 35 1.04 11.57 2.34
C ALA A 35 2.43 11.96 2.90
N GLU A 36 3.49 11.44 2.30
CA GLU A 36 4.89 11.60 2.71
C GLU A 36 5.77 11.85 1.48
N ASN A 37 6.91 12.51 1.67
CA ASN A 37 7.91 12.71 0.63
C ASN A 37 9.17 11.88 0.91
N PRO A 38 9.35 10.71 0.26
CA PRO A 38 10.53 9.86 0.44
C PRO A 38 11.86 10.60 0.21
N ALA A 39 11.95 11.46 -0.80
CA ALA A 39 13.16 12.23 -1.12
C ALA A 39 13.53 13.28 -0.07
N LYS A 40 12.60 13.61 0.84
CA LYS A 40 12.82 14.51 1.99
C LYS A 40 12.75 13.74 3.32
N GLY A 41 13.27 12.51 3.34
CA GLY A 41 13.29 11.68 4.55
C GLY A 41 11.88 11.33 5.05
N PHE A 42 10.96 11.05 4.13
CA PHE A 42 9.56 10.70 4.42
C PHE A 42 8.79 11.79 5.20
N ALA A 43 9.16 13.07 5.02
CA ALA A 43 8.46 14.18 5.65
C ALA A 43 6.95 14.18 5.29
N PRO A 44 6.03 14.34 6.27
CA PRO A 44 4.60 14.41 6.01
C PRO A 44 4.20 15.56 5.07
N CYS A 45 3.23 15.31 4.20
CA CYS A 45 2.79 16.19 3.11
C CYS A 45 1.26 16.37 3.12
N PRO A 46 0.69 17.01 4.16
CA PRO A 46 -0.74 17.32 4.19
C PRO A 46 -1.10 18.34 3.10
N GLY A 47 -2.35 18.33 2.64
CA GLY A 47 -2.78 19.21 1.56
C GLY A 47 -4.13 18.83 0.96
N ASN A 48 -4.50 19.49 -0.13
CA ASN A 48 -5.75 19.20 -0.84
C ASN A 48 -5.48 18.23 -1.97
N ILE A 49 -6.37 17.25 -2.14
CA ILE A 49 -6.34 16.30 -3.24
C ILE A 49 -7.05 16.94 -4.44
N SER A 50 -6.30 17.25 -5.50
CA SER A 50 -6.87 17.82 -6.73
C SER A 50 -7.47 16.76 -7.64
N PHE A 51 -6.87 15.57 -7.67
CA PHE A 51 -7.35 14.43 -8.43
C PHE A 51 -6.98 13.12 -7.72
N LEU A 52 -7.89 12.15 -7.81
CA LEU A 52 -7.79 10.84 -7.21
C LEU A 52 -8.38 9.79 -8.15
N HIS A 53 -7.56 8.79 -8.47
CA HIS A 53 -7.97 7.57 -9.16
C HIS A 53 -7.46 6.37 -8.38
N PHE A 54 -8.37 5.48 -7.98
CA PHE A 54 -8.02 4.24 -7.29
C PHE A 54 -7.89 3.08 -8.27
N PRO A 55 -6.95 2.14 -8.03
CA PRO A 55 -6.88 0.91 -8.80
C PRO A 55 -8.08 0.02 -8.50
N ALA A 56 -8.43 -0.84 -9.46
CA ALA A 56 -9.58 -1.73 -9.35
C ALA A 56 -9.29 -3.10 -9.97
N GLY A 57 -10.30 -3.97 -9.96
CA GLY A 57 -10.23 -5.27 -10.63
C GLY A 57 -10.03 -6.46 -9.70
N LYS A 58 -9.93 -7.65 -10.31
CA LYS A 58 -9.96 -8.92 -9.58
C LYS A 58 -8.77 -9.06 -8.64
N GLY A 59 -9.06 -9.25 -7.36
CA GLY A 59 -8.04 -9.44 -6.32
C GLY A 59 -7.31 -8.16 -5.93
N VAL A 60 -7.87 -6.99 -6.26
CA VAL A 60 -7.42 -5.67 -5.77
C VAL A 60 -8.48 -5.15 -4.81
N ARG A 61 -8.05 -4.66 -3.65
CA ARG A 61 -8.90 -4.02 -2.63
C ARG A 61 -8.23 -2.72 -2.21
N VAL A 62 -9.01 -1.65 -2.17
CA VAL A 62 -8.56 -0.36 -1.64
C VAL A 62 -9.38 -0.03 -0.41
N GLU A 63 -8.71 0.33 0.68
CA GLU A 63 -9.32 0.93 1.85
C GLU A 63 -8.83 2.37 1.98
N SER A 64 -9.72 3.34 1.84
CA SER A 64 -9.39 4.76 1.96
C SER A 64 -10.62 5.54 2.42
N ALA A 65 -10.38 6.69 3.06
CA ALA A 65 -11.39 7.71 3.33
C ALA A 65 -11.31 8.91 2.37
N LEU A 66 -10.41 8.87 1.39
CA LEU A 66 -10.25 9.95 0.41
C LEU A 66 -11.34 9.93 -0.67
N TYR A 67 -11.60 11.11 -1.20
CA TYR A 67 -12.39 11.35 -2.40
C TYR A 67 -11.84 12.59 -3.14
N ASN A 68 -12.22 12.80 -4.40
CA ASN A 68 -11.79 13.99 -5.15
C ASN A 68 -12.17 15.29 -4.42
N GLY A 69 -11.21 16.19 -4.24
CA GLY A 69 -11.40 17.43 -3.45
C GLY A 69 -11.29 17.27 -1.94
N SER A 70 -10.99 16.07 -1.42
CA SER A 70 -10.71 15.86 0.01
C SER A 70 -9.42 16.58 0.46
N ARG A 71 -9.30 16.82 1.76
CA ARG A 71 -8.13 17.44 2.37
C ARG A 71 -7.48 16.49 3.37
N VAL A 72 -6.19 16.24 3.19
CA VAL A 72 -5.35 15.53 4.15
C VAL A 72 -4.96 16.50 5.26
N SER A 73 -5.34 16.16 6.49
CA SER A 73 -5.09 16.96 7.69
C SER A 73 -3.64 16.83 8.15
N PRO A 74 -3.01 17.91 8.67
CA PRO A 74 -1.71 17.83 9.33
C PRO A 74 -1.77 17.23 10.74
N TRP A 75 -2.98 16.99 11.28
CA TRP A 75 -3.18 16.63 12.69
C TRP A 75 -3.27 15.12 12.96
N TYR A 76 -3.32 14.31 11.92
CA TYR A 76 -3.48 12.85 12.02
C TYR A 76 -2.32 12.13 11.33
N ASP A 77 -2.33 10.80 11.42
CA ASP A 77 -1.40 9.94 10.68
C ASP A 77 -1.41 10.26 9.18
N SER A 78 -0.26 10.10 8.52
CA SER A 78 -0.05 10.40 7.11
C SER A 78 -0.72 9.38 6.18
N MET A 79 -1.22 8.26 6.69
CA MET A 79 -1.85 7.22 5.87
C MET A 79 -3.14 7.70 5.22
N ILE A 80 -3.17 7.64 3.89
CA ILE A 80 -4.32 8.07 3.08
C ILE A 80 -5.06 6.91 2.42
N ALA A 81 -4.39 5.79 2.19
CA ALA A 81 -5.02 4.59 1.65
C ALA A 81 -4.21 3.34 1.99
N LYS A 82 -4.87 2.19 1.98
CA LYS A 82 -4.24 0.88 1.92
C LYS A 82 -4.62 0.25 0.59
N VAL A 83 -3.62 -0.14 -0.20
CA VAL A 83 -3.80 -0.94 -1.41
C VAL A 83 -3.43 -2.37 -1.07
N ILE A 84 -4.39 -3.28 -1.17
CA ILE A 84 -4.23 -4.69 -0.87
C ILE A 84 -4.45 -5.47 -2.16
N VAL A 85 -3.55 -6.40 -2.45
CA VAL A 85 -3.72 -7.35 -3.55
C VAL A 85 -3.68 -8.78 -3.04
N HIS A 86 -4.39 -9.68 -3.71
CA HIS A 86 -4.34 -11.13 -3.50
C HIS A 86 -4.15 -11.87 -4.81
N ALA A 87 -3.31 -12.90 -4.80
CA ALA A 87 -3.04 -13.76 -5.94
C ALA A 87 -2.68 -15.20 -5.50
N PRO A 88 -2.64 -16.20 -6.40
CA PRO A 88 -2.29 -17.57 -6.05
C PRO A 88 -0.88 -17.76 -5.47
N GLY A 89 0.06 -16.86 -5.76
CA GLY A 89 1.45 -16.93 -5.30
C GLY A 89 2.05 -15.55 -5.05
N ARG A 90 3.22 -15.52 -4.40
CA ARG A 90 3.89 -14.28 -3.99
C ARG A 90 4.34 -13.44 -5.19
N LEU A 91 4.95 -14.05 -6.19
CA LEU A 91 5.41 -13.32 -7.38
C LEU A 91 4.23 -12.76 -8.18
N GLU A 92 3.12 -13.49 -8.26
CA GLU A 92 1.88 -13.03 -8.87
C GLU A 92 1.27 -11.86 -8.09
N ALA A 93 1.30 -11.91 -6.75
CA ALA A 93 0.85 -10.82 -5.90
C ALA A 93 1.73 -9.57 -6.10
N ILE A 94 3.06 -9.72 -6.19
CA ILE A 94 3.97 -8.60 -6.48
C ILE A 94 3.68 -7.99 -7.85
N ARG A 95 3.52 -8.81 -8.90
CA ARG A 95 3.15 -8.33 -10.25
C ARG A 95 1.81 -7.60 -10.24
N LYS A 96 0.83 -8.11 -9.50
CA LYS A 96 -0.48 -7.47 -9.33
C LYS A 96 -0.37 -6.14 -8.56
N MET A 97 0.47 -6.08 -7.53
CA MET A 97 0.71 -4.84 -6.77
C MET A 97 1.35 -3.77 -7.65
N ARG A 98 2.30 -4.13 -8.53
CA ARG A 98 2.89 -3.17 -9.48
C ARG A 98 1.84 -2.49 -10.34
N VAL A 99 0.94 -3.26 -10.95
CA VAL A 99 -0.17 -2.73 -11.77
C VAL A 99 -1.09 -1.86 -10.91
N ALA A 100 -1.47 -2.30 -9.72
CA ALA A 100 -2.35 -1.53 -8.83
C ALA A 100 -1.72 -0.20 -8.39
N LEU A 101 -0.41 -0.17 -8.11
CA LEU A 101 0.29 1.06 -7.74
C LEU A 101 0.50 1.98 -8.95
N GLU A 102 0.70 1.44 -10.14
CA GLU A 102 0.83 2.19 -11.40
C GLU A 102 -0.51 2.84 -11.83
N GLU A 103 -1.63 2.14 -11.66
CA GLU A 103 -2.98 2.67 -11.96
C GLU A 103 -3.47 3.73 -10.94
N MET A 104 -2.89 3.75 -9.74
CA MET A 104 -3.28 4.69 -8.70
C MET A 104 -2.74 6.08 -9.00
N THR A 105 -3.62 7.09 -8.95
CA THR A 105 -3.22 8.49 -9.10
C THR A 105 -3.68 9.28 -7.89
N VAL A 106 -2.76 10.02 -7.28
CA VAL A 106 -3.03 10.99 -6.21
C VAL A 106 -2.31 12.29 -6.55
N GLU A 107 -3.07 13.33 -6.86
CA GLU A 107 -2.52 14.65 -7.20
C GLU A 107 -2.83 15.69 -6.12
N GLY A 108 -1.97 16.72 -6.04
CA GLY A 108 -2.09 17.85 -5.11
C GLY A 108 -1.21 17.73 -3.86
N ILE A 109 -0.69 16.53 -3.57
CA ILE A 109 0.27 16.26 -2.48
C ILE A 109 1.34 15.25 -2.92
N ASN A 110 2.47 15.25 -2.24
CA ASN A 110 3.45 14.16 -2.36
C ASN A 110 2.98 12.92 -1.60
N THR A 111 3.30 11.75 -2.14
CA THR A 111 3.03 10.46 -1.49
C THR A 111 4.22 9.52 -1.61
N ASN A 112 4.23 8.46 -0.81
CA ASN A 112 5.20 7.36 -0.93
C ASN A 112 4.85 6.35 -2.06
N LEU A 113 3.82 6.62 -2.87
CA LEU A 113 3.30 5.71 -3.91
C LEU A 113 4.40 5.22 -4.85
N GLU A 114 5.16 6.15 -5.43
CA GLU A 114 6.23 5.82 -6.38
C GLU A 114 7.35 5.01 -5.73
N PHE A 115 7.71 5.33 -4.48
CA PHE A 115 8.70 4.56 -3.73
C PHE A 115 8.24 3.10 -3.56
N LEU A 116 6.97 2.89 -3.19
CA LEU A 116 6.40 1.55 -3.05
C LEU A 116 6.33 0.81 -4.39
N TYR A 117 6.00 1.51 -5.49
CA TYR A 117 6.01 0.94 -6.83
C TYR A 117 7.41 0.44 -7.21
N LEU A 118 8.45 1.26 -7.03
CA LEU A 118 9.84 0.90 -7.32
C LEU A 118 10.35 -0.22 -6.41
N LEU A 119 9.96 -0.23 -5.13
CA LEU A 119 10.30 -1.30 -4.19
C LEU A 119 9.84 -2.67 -4.69
N MET A 120 8.72 -2.75 -5.41
CA MET A 120 8.25 -4.02 -5.99
C MET A 120 9.20 -4.61 -7.04
N PHE A 121 10.20 -3.85 -7.52
CA PHE A 121 11.24 -4.32 -8.43
C PHE A 121 12.58 -4.64 -7.75
N ASN A 122 12.71 -4.35 -6.45
CA ASN A 122 13.94 -4.65 -5.72
C ASN A 122 14.19 -6.19 -5.66
N PRO A 123 15.39 -6.68 -6.03
CA PRO A 123 15.70 -8.12 -6.06
C PRO A 123 15.57 -8.83 -4.70
N ASP A 124 15.93 -8.19 -3.60
CA ASP A 124 15.85 -8.76 -2.26
C ASP A 124 14.40 -8.85 -1.81
N TYR A 125 13.59 -7.82 -2.09
CA TYR A 125 12.15 -7.90 -1.90
C TYR A 125 11.52 -9.00 -2.77
N LEU A 126 11.90 -9.14 -4.04
CA LEU A 126 11.39 -10.19 -4.94
C LEU A 126 11.72 -11.60 -4.47
N SER A 127 12.94 -11.81 -3.98
CA SER A 127 13.42 -13.10 -3.49
C SER A 127 12.99 -13.40 -2.05
N GLY A 128 12.50 -12.40 -1.30
CA GLY A 128 12.08 -12.54 0.08
C GLY A 128 13.21 -12.45 1.11
N HIS A 129 14.42 -12.04 0.69
CA HIS A 129 15.57 -11.81 1.56
C HIS A 129 15.50 -10.43 2.22
N VAL A 130 14.43 -10.19 2.98
CA VAL A 130 14.22 -8.92 3.69
C VAL A 130 14.24 -9.12 5.19
N ASP A 131 14.87 -8.17 5.89
CA ASP A 131 14.87 -8.06 7.34
C ASP A 131 14.36 -6.68 7.77
N THR A 132 14.33 -6.39 9.07
CA THR A 132 13.85 -5.09 9.57
C THR A 132 14.77 -3.91 9.21
N GLY A 133 16.02 -4.17 8.83
CA GLY A 133 16.99 -3.17 8.36
C GLY A 133 17.07 -3.07 6.83
N PHE A 134 16.22 -3.79 6.09
CA PHE A 134 16.19 -3.77 4.62
C PHE A 134 16.07 -2.34 4.07
N LEU A 135 15.12 -1.55 4.57
CA LEU A 135 14.91 -0.20 4.07
C LEU A 135 16.06 0.76 4.41
N GLU A 136 16.75 0.56 5.53
CA GLU A 136 17.94 1.37 5.86
C GLU A 136 19.08 1.18 4.84
N LYS A 137 19.16 -0.01 4.24
CA LYS A 137 20.16 -0.36 3.22
C LYS A 137 19.74 0.09 1.82
N ASP A 138 18.48 -0.14 1.44
CA ASP A 138 18.01 -0.03 0.06
C ASP A 138 17.24 1.27 -0.28
N ALA A 139 16.71 1.99 0.71
CA ALA A 139 15.80 3.11 0.43
C ALA A 139 16.45 4.22 -0.40
N GLU A 140 17.71 4.58 -0.14
CA GLU A 140 18.41 5.62 -0.91
C GLU A 140 18.56 5.25 -2.39
N ALA A 141 18.84 3.97 -2.69
CA ALA A 141 18.97 3.49 -4.06
C ALA A 141 17.63 3.55 -4.79
N ILE A 142 16.54 3.16 -4.12
CA ILE A 142 15.17 3.22 -4.66
C ILE A 142 14.75 4.68 -4.93
N ILE A 143 15.01 5.59 -3.98
CA ILE A 143 14.69 7.02 -4.13
C ILE A 143 15.45 7.62 -5.32
N ARG A 144 16.74 7.33 -5.44
CA ARG A 144 17.59 7.80 -6.55
C ARG A 144 17.09 7.30 -7.90
N TRP A 145 16.68 6.03 -7.98
CA TRP A 145 16.11 5.48 -9.21
C TRP A 145 14.84 6.23 -9.66
N GLY A 146 13.95 6.58 -8.74
CA GLY A 146 12.78 7.41 -9.05
C GLY A 146 13.15 8.81 -9.55
N GLU A 147 14.09 9.48 -8.89
CA GLU A 147 14.57 10.81 -9.33
C GLU A 147 15.18 10.80 -10.73
N GLU A 148 15.98 9.80 -11.07
CA GLU A 148 16.59 9.65 -12.39
C GLU A 148 15.54 9.36 -13.47
N SER A 149 14.49 8.59 -13.13
CA SER A 149 13.42 8.24 -14.07
C SER A 149 12.59 9.46 -14.45
N ARG A 150 12.29 10.36 -13.50
CA ARG A 150 11.57 11.63 -13.75
C ARG A 150 12.36 12.64 -14.58
N ARG A 151 13.70 12.64 -14.50
CA ARG A 151 14.55 13.56 -15.29
C ARG A 151 14.64 13.19 -16.77
N LYS A 152 14.33 11.94 -17.12
CA LYS A 152 14.40 11.41 -18.50
C LYS A 152 13.06 11.45 -19.24
N ALA A 153 11.96 11.66 -18.51
CA ALA A 153 10.61 11.83 -19.05
C ALA A 153 10.36 13.30 -19.40
#